data_AF-A0A0F8YM75-F1
#
_entry.id   AF-A0A0F8YM75-F1
#
_cell.length_a   1.000
_cell.length_b   1.000
_cell.length_c   1.000
_cell.angle_alpha   90.00
_cell.angle_beta   90.00
_cell.angle_gamma   90.00
#
_symmetry.space_group_name_H-M   'P 1'
#
loop_
_entity.id
_entity.type
_entity.pdbx_description
1 polymer ?
#
loop_
_entity_poly.entity_id
_entity_poly.type
_entity_poly.pdbx_seq_one_letter_code
_entity_poly.pdbx_strand_id
1 'polypeptide(L)'
;VVNELIISGIFINKGVLNDLSNSYYALNSHLHNITAFENSLDSEGTTGKVITRLLQSIKREKSAKKILDKTIKNINLKAKIIIDEQVLNIKKMAQCLKNVLEDYKLKTPKIVSNIKKIRAGSNKQFIEELVKTYKDIFLLLKLMNNYVSINITMAEIEKKKAIVKE
;
A
#
# COMPACT_ATOMS: atom_id res chain seq x y z
N VAL A 1 14.44 -4.88 -9.29
CA VAL A 1 15.01 -3.54 -9.58
C VAL A 1 14.82 -2.51 -8.45
N VAL A 2 13.63 -2.33 -7.85
CA VAL A 2 13.43 -1.32 -6.78
C VAL A 2 14.24 -1.62 -5.51
N ASN A 3 14.23 -2.86 -5.03
CA ASN A 3 15.07 -3.27 -3.90
C ASN A 3 16.57 -3.02 -4.14
N GLU A 4 17.01 -3.28 -5.37
CA GLU A 4 18.39 -3.06 -5.77
C GLU A 4 18.74 -1.56 -5.79
N LEU A 5 17.82 -0.70 -6.24
CA LEU A 5 17.99 0.75 -6.11
C LEU A 5 18.15 1.17 -4.64
N ILE A 6 17.37 0.59 -3.73
CA ILE A 6 17.45 0.87 -2.28
C ILE A 6 18.82 0.47 -1.71
N ILE A 7 19.32 -0.71 -2.08
CA ILE A 7 20.57 -1.26 -1.51
C ILE A 7 21.82 -0.64 -2.16
N SER A 8 21.84 -0.53 -3.49
CA SER A 8 23.02 -0.10 -4.25
C SER A 8 23.09 1.42 -4.46
N GLY A 9 22.00 2.15 -4.18
CA GLY A 9 21.94 3.59 -4.33
C GLY A 9 22.63 4.35 -3.20
N ILE A 10 23.46 5.34 -3.54
CA ILE A 10 24.03 6.29 -2.59
C ILE A 10 23.13 7.52 -2.56
N PHE A 11 22.14 7.49 -1.66
CA PHE A 11 21.16 8.57 -1.50
C PHE A 11 21.76 9.74 -0.73
N ILE A 12 21.84 10.89 -1.40
CA ILE A 12 22.16 12.18 -0.79
C ILE A 12 20.94 12.66 0.02
N ASN A 13 19.75 12.57 -0.59
CA ASN A 13 18.49 12.86 0.09
C ASN A 13 17.98 11.62 0.84
N LYS A 14 18.20 11.60 2.16
CA LYS A 14 17.73 10.50 3.04
C LYS A 14 16.21 10.42 3.17
N GLY A 15 15.48 11.53 2.97
CA GLY A 15 14.02 11.52 2.96
C GLY A 15 13.47 10.64 1.83
N VAL A 16 14.01 10.78 0.61
CA VAL A 16 13.61 9.94 -0.53
C VAL A 16 13.93 8.47 -0.28
N LEU A 17 15.09 8.15 0.30
CA LEU A 17 15.43 6.77 0.67
C LEU A 17 14.44 6.19 1.67
N ASN A 18 14.09 6.97 2.71
CA ASN A 18 13.17 6.53 3.75
C ASN A 18 11.77 6.31 3.17
N ASP A 19 11.26 7.24 2.37
CA ASP A 19 9.94 7.11 1.74
C ASP A 19 9.87 5.92 0.77
N LEU A 20 10.92 5.74 -0.04
CA LEU A 20 11.02 4.61 -0.97
C LEU A 20 11.10 3.28 -0.22
N SER A 21 11.95 3.18 0.81
CA SER A 21 12.12 1.95 1.59
C SER A 21 10.84 1.60 2.35
N ASN A 22 10.25 2.57 3.05
CA ASN A 22 9.03 2.37 3.82
C ASN A 22 7.87 1.94 2.92
N SER A 23 7.70 2.60 1.77
CA SER A 23 6.66 2.19 0.81
C SER A 23 6.92 0.81 0.22
N TYR A 24 8.16 0.49 -0.15
CA TYR A 24 8.53 -0.83 -0.67
C TYR A 24 8.25 -1.95 0.34
N TYR A 25 8.72 -1.81 1.59
CA TYR A 25 8.52 -2.83 2.62
C TYR A 25 7.06 -2.93 3.07
N ALA A 26 6.33 -1.81 3.15
CA ALA A 26 4.90 -1.82 3.45
C ALA A 26 4.07 -2.51 2.37
N LEU A 27 4.48 -2.43 1.10
CA LEU A 27 3.81 -3.15 0.01
C LEU A 27 4.13 -4.65 0.04
N ASN A 28 5.34 -5.04 0.44
CA ASN A 28 5.70 -6.46 0.60
C ASN A 28 4.96 -7.12 1.77
N SER A 29 4.74 -6.42 2.87
CA SER A 29 3.93 -6.94 3.99
C SER A 29 2.42 -6.95 3.69
N HIS A 30 2.00 -6.36 2.57
CA HIS A 30 0.59 -6.15 2.30
C HIS A 30 -0.17 -7.44 2.03
N LEU A 31 0.43 -8.39 1.31
CA LEU A 31 -0.21 -9.68 1.06
C LEU A 31 -0.57 -10.37 2.38
N HIS A 32 0.32 -10.30 3.38
CA HIS A 32 0.05 -10.82 4.71
C HIS A 32 -1.16 -10.14 5.38
N ASN A 33 -1.30 -8.82 5.22
CA ASN A 33 -2.44 -8.09 5.77
C ASN A 33 -3.77 -8.49 5.11
N ILE A 34 -3.79 -8.68 3.79
CA ILE A 34 -4.97 -9.19 3.07
C ILE A 34 -5.30 -10.60 3.54
N THR A 35 -4.33 -11.51 3.53
CA THR A 35 -4.55 -12.89 3.96
C THR A 35 -5.01 -12.98 5.41
N ALA A 36 -4.45 -12.17 6.32
CA ALA A 36 -4.89 -12.11 7.71
C ALA A 36 -6.34 -11.60 7.84
N PHE A 37 -6.71 -10.60 7.03
CA PHE A 37 -8.08 -10.10 6.98
C PHE A 37 -9.05 -11.17 6.46
N GLU A 38 -8.71 -11.83 5.35
CA GLU A 38 -9.50 -12.94 4.77
C GLU A 38 -9.66 -14.10 5.76
N ASN A 39 -8.56 -14.56 6.37
CA ASN A 39 -8.59 -15.62 7.38
C ASN A 39 -9.45 -15.26 8.59
N SER A 40 -9.56 -13.96 8.94
CA SER A 40 -10.44 -13.53 10.02
C SER A 40 -11.92 -13.67 9.66
N LEU A 41 -12.26 -13.55 8.37
CA LEU A 41 -13.62 -13.61 7.83
C LEU A 41 -14.06 -15.03 7.47
N ASP A 42 -13.12 -15.98 7.38
CA ASP A 42 -13.42 -17.39 7.23
C ASP A 42 -14.43 -17.87 8.28
N SER A 43 -15.23 -18.89 7.95
CA SER A 43 -16.22 -19.47 8.87
C SER A 43 -15.63 -19.90 10.22
N GLU A 44 -14.39 -20.38 10.22
CA GLU A 44 -13.65 -20.74 11.43
C GLU A 44 -12.82 -19.59 12.01
N GLY A 45 -12.72 -18.49 11.26
CA GLY A 45 -12.09 -17.24 11.65
C GLY A 45 -12.84 -16.53 12.78
N THR A 46 -12.12 -15.66 13.49
CA THR A 46 -12.66 -14.94 14.66
C THR A 46 -13.87 -14.09 14.31
N THR A 47 -13.82 -13.36 13.19
CA THR A 47 -14.92 -12.49 12.75
C THR A 47 -16.05 -13.33 12.13
N GLY A 48 -15.72 -14.36 11.35
CA GLY A 48 -16.73 -15.26 10.77
C GLY A 48 -17.55 -15.98 11.83
N LYS A 49 -16.93 -16.48 12.90
CA LYS A 49 -17.63 -17.06 14.07
C LYS A 49 -18.58 -16.07 14.72
N VAL A 50 -18.18 -14.81 14.87
CA VAL A 50 -19.05 -13.74 15.42
C VAL A 50 -20.26 -13.51 14.51
N ILE A 51 -20.06 -13.43 13.19
CA ILE A 51 -21.16 -13.26 12.22
C ILE A 51 -22.12 -14.44 12.31
N THR A 52 -21.62 -15.68 12.27
CA THR A 52 -22.44 -16.90 12.33
C THR A 52 -23.27 -16.93 13.62
N ARG A 53 -22.66 -16.61 14.76
CA ARG A 53 -23.37 -16.52 16.04
C ARG A 53 -24.48 -15.47 16.01
N LEU A 54 -24.18 -14.28 15.50
CA LEU A 54 -25.17 -13.20 15.42
C LEU A 54 -26.33 -13.57 14.50
N LEU A 55 -26.07 -14.18 13.34
CA LEU A 55 -27.10 -14.67 12.41
C LEU A 55 -28.08 -15.65 13.09
N GLN A 56 -27.58 -16.58 13.89
CA GLN A 56 -28.40 -17.53 14.65
C GLN A 56 -29.26 -16.87 15.75
N SER A 57 -28.87 -15.69 16.23
CA SER A 57 -29.56 -14.96 17.29
C SER A 57 -30.56 -13.92 16.79
N ILE A 58 -30.52 -13.52 15.51
CA ILE A 58 -31.40 -12.45 14.95
C ILE A 58 -32.89 -12.75 15.11
N LYS A 59 -33.30 -14.02 15.03
CA LYS A 59 -34.71 -14.41 15.21
C LYS A 59 -35.18 -14.30 16.67
N ARG A 60 -34.26 -14.32 17.62
CA ARG A 60 -34.53 -14.34 19.07
C ARG A 60 -34.33 -12.97 19.72
N GLU A 61 -33.34 -12.20 19.26
CA GLU A 61 -32.94 -10.94 19.86
C GLU A 61 -32.91 -9.82 18.82
N LYS A 62 -33.77 -8.80 19.00
CA LYS A 62 -33.81 -7.63 18.11
C LYS A 62 -32.50 -6.82 18.13
N SER A 63 -31.75 -6.88 19.23
CA SER A 63 -30.42 -6.27 19.38
C SER A 63 -29.35 -6.95 18.50
N ALA A 64 -29.45 -8.26 18.26
CA ALA A 64 -28.47 -9.01 17.47
C ALA A 64 -28.35 -8.49 16.03
N LYS A 65 -29.48 -8.07 15.42
CA LYS A 65 -29.47 -7.44 14.09
C LYS A 65 -28.66 -6.14 14.07
N LYS A 66 -28.87 -5.26 15.06
CA LYS A 66 -28.16 -3.97 15.17
C LYS A 66 -26.65 -4.19 15.35
N ILE A 67 -26.27 -5.20 16.13
CA ILE A 67 -24.86 -5.57 16.34
C ILE A 67 -24.27 -6.12 15.04
N LEU A 68 -24.96 -7.01 14.32
CA LEU A 68 -24.49 -7.54 13.04
C LEU A 68 -24.27 -6.42 12.02
N ASP A 69 -25.21 -5.47 11.91
CA ASP A 69 -25.06 -4.33 11.00
C ASP A 69 -23.82 -3.48 11.35
N LYS A 70 -23.54 -3.25 12.65
CA LYS A 70 -22.31 -2.58 13.10
C LYS A 70 -21.07 -3.41 12.72
N THR A 71 -21.10 -4.72 12.93
CA THR A 71 -20.01 -5.63 12.59
C THR A 71 -19.68 -5.60 11.10
N ILE A 72 -20.68 -5.68 10.21
CA ILE A 72 -20.49 -5.60 8.76
C ILE A 72 -19.93 -4.23 8.35
N LYS A 73 -20.44 -3.13 8.92
CA LYS A 73 -19.89 -1.79 8.67
C LYS A 73 -18.42 -1.71 9.07
N ASN A 74 -18.04 -2.27 10.21
CA ASN A 74 -16.66 -2.28 10.68
C ASN A 74 -15.75 -3.14 9.79
N ILE A 75 -16.24 -4.28 9.27
CA ILE A 75 -15.52 -5.11 8.31
C ILE A 75 -15.24 -4.34 7.02
N ASN A 76 -16.28 -3.71 6.45
CA ASN A 76 -16.14 -2.90 5.24
C ASN A 76 -15.18 -1.73 5.45
N LEU A 77 -15.21 -1.10 6.63
CA LEU A 77 -14.28 -0.03 6.98
C LEU A 77 -12.84 -0.54 7.08
N LYS A 78 -12.61 -1.71 7.69
CA LYS A 78 -11.29 -2.36 7.73
C LYS A 78 -10.77 -2.68 6.33
N ALA A 79 -11.59 -3.29 5.48
CA ALA A 79 -11.23 -3.55 4.07
C ALA A 79 -10.85 -2.25 3.35
N LYS A 80 -11.63 -1.17 3.57
CA LYS A 80 -11.35 0.13 2.97
C LYS A 80 -10.03 0.73 3.46
N ILE A 81 -9.70 0.61 4.74
CA ILE A 81 -8.42 1.05 5.30
C ILE A 81 -7.25 0.30 4.64
N ILE A 82 -7.35 -1.03 4.53
CA ILE A 82 -6.32 -1.87 3.89
C ILE A 82 -6.04 -1.36 2.47
N ILE A 83 -7.10 -1.15 1.66
CA ILE A 83 -6.96 -0.66 0.29
C ILE A 83 -6.39 0.77 0.25
N ASP A 84 -6.87 1.66 1.11
CA ASP A 84 -6.41 3.05 1.15
C ASP A 84 -4.91 3.17 1.51
N GLU A 85 -4.44 2.33 2.43
CA GLU A 85 -3.02 2.24 2.78
C GLU A 85 -2.17 1.75 1.60
N GLN A 86 -2.65 0.77 0.82
CA GLN A 86 -1.96 0.34 -0.40
C GLN A 86 -1.83 1.48 -1.39
N VAL A 87 -2.96 2.14 -1.71
CA VAL A 87 -3.00 3.24 -2.68
C VAL A 87 -1.98 4.29 -2.30
N LEU A 88 -1.93 4.66 -1.02
CA LEU A 88 -0.97 5.64 -0.55
C LEU A 88 0.48 5.19 -0.69
N ASN A 89 0.80 3.94 -0.31
CA ASN A 89 2.16 3.41 -0.42
C ASN A 89 2.60 3.26 -1.89
N ILE A 90 1.71 2.80 -2.77
CA ILE A 90 1.95 2.74 -4.22
C ILE A 90 2.23 4.15 -4.78
N LYS A 91 1.44 5.16 -4.39
CA LYS A 91 1.67 6.56 -4.80
C LYS A 91 3.01 7.09 -4.32
N LYS A 92 3.37 6.86 -3.06
CA LYS A 92 4.66 7.28 -2.49
C LYS A 92 5.82 6.64 -3.26
N MET A 93 5.74 5.34 -3.54
CA MET A 93 6.75 4.63 -4.34
C MET A 93 6.83 5.21 -5.76
N ALA A 94 5.69 5.44 -6.42
CA ALA A 94 5.64 6.05 -7.75
C ALA A 94 6.30 7.43 -7.78
N GLN A 95 6.03 8.27 -6.79
CA GLN A 95 6.62 9.61 -6.67
C GLN A 95 8.13 9.53 -6.44
N CYS A 96 8.60 8.64 -5.56
CA CYS A 96 10.03 8.44 -5.33
C CYS A 96 10.75 7.98 -6.61
N LEU A 97 10.18 7.01 -7.32
CA LEU A 97 10.74 6.52 -8.58
C LEU A 97 10.76 7.61 -9.65
N LYS A 98 9.69 8.41 -9.78
CA LYS A 98 9.67 9.56 -10.68
C LYS A 98 10.82 10.53 -10.37
N ASN A 99 10.98 10.91 -9.09
CA ASN A 99 12.04 11.82 -8.66
C ASN A 99 13.43 11.26 -9.01
N VAL A 100 13.68 9.96 -8.77
CA VAL A 100 14.96 9.30 -9.11
C VAL A 100 15.19 9.26 -10.63
N LEU A 101 14.16 8.98 -11.42
CA LEU A 101 14.25 8.94 -12.89
C LEU A 101 14.46 10.34 -13.49
N GLU A 102 13.90 11.39 -12.88
CA GLU A 102 14.18 12.78 -13.24
C GLU A 102 15.61 13.19 -12.86
N ASP A 103 16.07 12.78 -11.68
CA ASP A 103 17.43 13.03 -11.18
C ASP A 103 18.51 12.39 -12.08
N TYR A 104 18.25 11.18 -12.60
CA TYR A 104 19.12 10.48 -13.54
C TYR A 104 19.42 11.32 -14.81
N LYS A 105 18.46 12.13 -15.26
CA LYS A 105 18.62 12.97 -16.47
C LYS A 105 19.57 14.15 -16.25
N LEU A 106 19.81 14.55 -15.00
CA LEU A 106 20.70 15.66 -14.68
C LEU A 106 22.15 15.30 -14.99
N LYS A 107 22.97 16.28 -15.39
CA LYS A 107 24.43 16.08 -15.55
C LYS A 107 25.04 15.55 -14.25
N THR A 108 24.68 16.19 -13.13
CA THR A 108 25.09 15.85 -11.77
C THR A 108 23.85 15.50 -10.93
N PRO A 109 23.60 14.21 -10.64
CA PRO A 109 22.49 13.75 -9.81
C PRO A 109 22.56 14.31 -8.38
N LYS A 110 21.42 14.68 -7.81
CA LYS A 110 21.25 15.29 -6.48
C LYS A 110 20.46 14.43 -5.49
N ILE A 111 19.79 13.38 -5.95
CA ILE A 111 19.05 12.44 -5.10
C ILE A 111 19.88 11.19 -4.88
N VAL A 112 20.30 10.54 -5.96
CA VAL A 112 21.12 9.32 -5.92
C VAL A 112 22.42 9.57 -6.68
N SER A 113 23.50 9.83 -5.95
CA SER A 113 24.75 10.33 -6.54
C SER A 113 25.38 9.36 -7.54
N ASN A 114 25.20 8.06 -7.31
CA ASN A 114 25.76 6.99 -8.14
C ASN A 114 24.73 6.38 -9.12
N ILE A 115 23.58 7.00 -9.37
CA ILE A 115 22.50 6.43 -10.19
C ILE A 115 22.96 5.98 -11.59
N LYS A 116 23.91 6.70 -12.19
CA LYS A 116 24.51 6.39 -13.50
C LYS A 116 25.58 5.28 -13.46
N LYS A 117 25.92 4.79 -12.28
CA LYS A 117 26.95 3.78 -12.03
C LYS A 117 26.39 2.47 -11.47
N ILE A 118 25.12 2.44 -11.06
CA ILE A 118 24.46 1.21 -10.60
C ILE A 118 24.49 0.18 -11.74
N ARG A 119 24.85 -1.08 -11.42
CA ARG A 119 25.13 -2.16 -12.39
C ARG A 119 26.25 -1.88 -13.42
N ALA A 120 27.08 -0.84 -13.21
CA ALA A 120 28.21 -0.49 -14.08
C ALA A 120 27.86 -0.53 -15.59
N GLY A 121 28.45 -1.46 -16.36
CA GLY A 121 28.20 -1.60 -17.81
C GLY A 121 26.75 -1.89 -18.19
N SER A 122 25.94 -2.41 -17.27
CA SER A 122 24.51 -2.69 -17.48
C SER A 122 23.59 -1.61 -16.89
N ASN A 123 24.11 -0.40 -16.62
CA ASN A 123 23.31 0.70 -16.06
C ASN A 123 22.11 1.06 -16.94
N LYS A 124 22.28 1.07 -18.26
CA LYS A 124 21.18 1.36 -19.20
C LYS A 124 19.99 0.43 -18.98
N GLN A 125 20.24 -0.88 -18.88
CA GLN A 125 19.20 -1.88 -18.61
C GLN A 125 18.55 -1.65 -17.24
N PHE A 126 19.33 -1.34 -16.20
CA PHE A 126 18.79 -1.01 -14.87
C PHE A 126 17.82 0.17 -14.93
N ILE A 127 18.16 1.23 -15.66
CA ILE A 127 17.29 2.40 -15.82
C ILE A 127 16.04 2.04 -16.64
N GLU A 128 16.17 1.23 -17.70
CA GLU A 128 15.01 0.74 -18.48
C GLU A 128 14.04 -0.08 -17.63
N GLU A 129 14.56 -0.96 -16.76
CA GLU A 129 13.76 -1.73 -15.79
C GLU A 129 13.06 -0.83 -14.76
N LEU A 130 13.73 0.22 -14.27
CA LEU A 130 13.12 1.21 -13.38
C LEU A 130 12.01 2.00 -14.08
N VAL A 131 12.22 2.43 -15.33
CA VAL A 131 11.21 3.13 -16.13
C VAL A 131 10.01 2.22 -16.37
N LYS A 132 10.23 0.95 -16.71
CA LYS A 132 9.16 -0.03 -16.88
C LYS A 132 8.37 -0.19 -15.57
N THR A 133 9.06 -0.38 -14.45
CA THR A 133 8.42 -0.52 -13.14
C THR A 133 7.58 0.72 -12.78
N TYR A 134 8.09 1.92 -13.03
CA TYR A 134 7.34 3.17 -12.84
C TYR A 134 6.06 3.23 -13.70
N LYS A 135 6.15 2.81 -14.97
CA LYS A 135 4.99 2.75 -15.87
C LYS A 135 3.95 1.72 -15.41
N ASP A 136 4.39 0.54 -14.97
CA ASP A 136 3.50 -0.51 -14.47
C ASP A 136 2.75 -0.04 -13.21
N ILE A 137 3.45 0.61 -12.28
CA ILE A 137 2.85 1.23 -11.09
C ILE A 137 1.83 2.32 -11.50
N PHE A 138 2.17 3.17 -12.46
CA PHE A 138 1.26 4.21 -12.93
C PHE A 138 -0.01 3.63 -13.57
N LEU A 139 0.12 2.57 -14.37
CA LEU A 139 -1.00 1.85 -14.95
C LEU A 139 -1.89 1.24 -13.86
N LEU A 140 -1.28 0.62 -12.84
CA LEU A 140 -2.01 0.09 -11.70
C LEU A 140 -2.80 1.19 -10.96
N LEU A 141 -2.19 2.33 -10.67
CA LEU A 141 -2.87 3.47 -10.04
C LEU A 141 -4.05 3.97 -10.89
N LYS A 142 -3.88 4.02 -12.22
CA LYS A 142 -4.96 4.40 -13.15
C LYS A 142 -6.12 3.40 -13.11
N LEU A 143 -5.83 2.10 -13.04
CA LEU A 143 -6.84 1.06 -12.90
C LEU A 143 -7.58 1.17 -11.56
N MET A 144 -6.84 1.35 -10.46
CA MET A 144 -7.41 1.52 -9.12
C MET A 144 -8.31 2.75 -9.03
N ASN A 145 -7.99 3.82 -9.73
CA ASN A 145 -8.79 5.06 -9.73
C ASN A 145 -10.23 4.87 -10.23
N ASN A 146 -10.54 3.77 -10.93
CA ASN A 146 -11.92 3.46 -11.31
C ASN A 146 -12.76 2.92 -10.14
N TYR A 147 -12.12 2.48 -9.06
CA TYR A 147 -12.77 1.77 -7.95
C TYR A 147 -12.54 2.44 -6.60
N VAL A 148 -11.42 3.16 -6.43
CA VAL A 148 -11.06 3.82 -5.18
C VAL A 148 -10.47 5.21 -5.41
N SER A 149 -10.71 6.12 -4.46
CA SER A 149 -10.08 7.43 -4.47
C SER A 149 -8.57 7.32 -4.31
N ILE A 150 -7.84 7.75 -5.34
CA ILE A 150 -6.37 7.83 -5.27
C ILE A 150 -5.88 9.03 -4.48
N ASN A 151 -6.76 9.99 -4.14
CA ASN A 151 -6.36 11.22 -3.44
C ASN A 151 -6.44 11.10 -1.90
N ILE A 152 -6.47 9.88 -1.38
CA ILE A 152 -6.50 9.61 0.06
C ILE A 152 -5.21 10.11 0.75
N THR A 153 -5.38 10.66 1.93
CA THR A 153 -4.31 11.15 2.81
C THR A 153 -4.13 10.26 4.04
N MET A 154 -2.95 10.32 4.66
CA MET A 154 -2.72 9.63 5.95
C MET A 154 -3.72 10.09 7.02
N ALA A 155 -4.07 11.37 7.06
CA ALA A 155 -4.99 11.91 8.06
C ALA A 155 -6.39 11.27 7.95
N GLU A 156 -6.88 11.08 6.73
CA GLU A 156 -8.16 10.40 6.49
C GLU A 156 -8.11 8.91 6.87
N ILE A 157 -6.97 8.24 6.65
CA ILE A 157 -6.76 6.84 7.06
C ILE A 157 -6.76 6.73 8.59
N GLU A 158 -6.02 7.59 9.28
CA GLU A 158 -5.96 7.60 10.76
C GLU A 158 -7.33 7.88 11.38
N LYS A 159 -8.12 8.78 10.77
CA LYS A 159 -9.52 9.00 11.18
C LYS A 159 -10.36 7.73 11.04
N LYS A 160 -10.21 6.97 9.96
CA LYS A 160 -10.92 5.69 9.77
C LYS A 160 -10.47 4.63 10.77
N LYS A 161 -9.18 4.57 11.09
CA LYS A 161 -8.64 3.65 12.10
C LYS A 161 -9.19 3.94 13.50
N ALA A 162 -9.35 5.21 13.86
CA ALA A 162 -9.95 5.59 15.14
C ALA A 162 -11.37 5.02 15.31
N ILE A 163 -12.20 5.09 14.27
CA ILE A 163 -13.57 4.55 14.26
C ILE A 163 -13.59 3.03 14.46
N VAL A 164 -12.59 2.30 13.93
CA VAL A 164 -12.51 0.84 14.07
C VAL A 164 -12.05 0.40 15.46
N LYS A 165 -11.35 1.28 16.19
CA LYS A 165 -10.88 1.02 17.56
C LYS A 165 -11.96 1.29 18.62
N GLU A 166 -13.07 1.96 18.25
CA GLU A 166 -14.26 2.26 19.08
C GLU A 166 -15.42 1.24 18.89
#